data_AF-A0A1D8JIM3-F1
#
_entry.id   AF-A0A1D8JIM3-F1
#
_cell.length_a   1.000
_cell.length_b   1.000
_cell.length_c   1.000
_cell.angle_alpha   90.00
_cell.angle_beta   90.00
_cell.angle_gamma   90.00
#
_symmetry.space_group_name_H-M   'P 1'
#
loop_
_entity.id
_entity.type
_entity.pdbx_description
1 polymer ?
#
loop_
_entity_poly.entity_id
_entity_poly.type
_entity_poly.pdbx_seq_one_letter_code
_entity_poly.pdbx_strand_id
1 'polypeptide(L)'
;MTNKDFKALSSCLTKPISPLISNYMRTSLKTLRKHLPFIENSFIYPYNNGRIEGINNKIKVLNCVAYRYRNFQNYKKRIILHFKLKPPKWGFKEKQAHLIAA
;
A
#
# COMPACT_ATOMS: atom_id res chain seq x y z
N MET A 1 -6.51 -20.25 -18.75
CA MET A 1 -5.16 -20.02 -18.20
C MET A 1 -5.25 -19.69 -16.70
N THR A 2 -5.41 -20.67 -15.81
CA THR A 2 -5.44 -20.35 -14.36
C THR A 2 -5.03 -21.56 -13.52
N ASN A 3 -3.80 -22.04 -13.66
CA ASN A 3 -3.27 -22.95 -12.65
C ASN A 3 -2.62 -22.11 -11.55
N LYS A 4 -3.44 -21.63 -10.60
CA LYS A 4 -2.98 -20.86 -9.44
C LYS A 4 -2.45 -21.83 -8.38
N ASP A 5 -1.34 -22.49 -8.69
CA ASP A 5 -0.76 -23.53 -7.84
C ASP A 5 0.08 -22.93 -6.69
N PHE A 6 -0.62 -22.45 -5.65
CA PHE A 6 0.04 -22.00 -4.42
C PHE A 6 0.89 -23.12 -3.79
N LYS A 7 0.45 -24.39 -3.92
CA LYS A 7 1.18 -25.56 -3.42
C LYS A 7 2.57 -25.68 -4.05
N ALA A 8 2.67 -25.47 -5.38
CA ALA A 8 3.95 -25.50 -6.07
C ALA A 8 4.89 -24.38 -5.58
N LEU A 9 4.35 -23.18 -5.37
CA LEU A 9 5.10 -22.05 -4.81
C LEU A 9 5.64 -22.38 -3.41
N SER A 10 4.78 -22.88 -2.53
CA SER A 10 5.14 -23.24 -1.15
C SER A 10 6.24 -24.32 -1.14
N SER A 11 6.08 -25.37 -1.95
CA SER A 11 7.11 -26.42 -2.10
C SER A 11 8.44 -25.90 -2.65
N CYS A 12 8.44 -24.91 -3.53
CA CYS A 12 9.68 -24.30 -4.03
C CYS A 12 10.38 -23.47 -2.94
N LEU A 13 9.61 -22.76 -2.11
CA LEU A 13 10.16 -21.90 -1.07
C LEU A 13 10.67 -22.68 0.14
N THR A 14 10.16 -23.88 0.45
CA THR A 14 10.61 -24.67 1.61
C THR A 14 11.90 -25.47 1.37
N LYS A 15 12.30 -25.69 0.11
CA LYS A 15 13.51 -26.43 -0.24
C LYS A 15 14.79 -25.77 0.33
N PRO A 16 15.82 -26.58 0.66
CA PRO A 16 17.11 -26.06 1.07
C PRO A 16 17.71 -25.18 -0.02
N ILE A 17 18.22 -24.01 0.36
CA ILE A 17 18.78 -23.03 -0.56
C ILE A 17 20.25 -23.37 -0.80
N SER A 18 20.67 -23.40 -2.06
CA SER A 18 22.08 -23.61 -2.42
C SER A 18 23.00 -22.59 -1.74
N PRO A 19 24.19 -22.99 -1.26
CA PRO A 19 25.16 -22.07 -0.68
C PRO A 19 25.64 -21.01 -1.70
N LEU A 20 25.54 -21.28 -3.00
CA LEU A 20 26.02 -20.42 -4.09
C LEU A 20 25.09 -19.25 -4.44
N ILE A 21 23.95 -19.10 -3.76
CA ILE A 21 22.99 -18.05 -4.09
C ILE A 21 23.44 -16.66 -3.59
N SER A 22 23.15 -15.62 -4.36
CA SER A 22 23.50 -14.24 -4.00
C SER A 22 22.80 -13.77 -2.71
N ASN A 23 23.44 -12.85 -1.98
CA ASN A 23 22.86 -12.27 -0.76
C ASN A 23 21.50 -11.60 -1.01
N TYR A 24 21.35 -10.90 -2.13
CA TYR A 24 20.08 -10.31 -2.54
C TYR A 24 18.98 -11.36 -2.70
N MET A 25 19.29 -12.49 -3.32
CA MET A 25 18.33 -13.57 -3.50
C MET A 25 17.96 -14.23 -2.16
N ARG A 26 18.93 -14.40 -1.24
CA ARG A 26 18.64 -14.88 0.12
C ARG A 26 17.63 -13.96 0.82
N THR A 27 17.80 -12.65 0.71
CA THR A 27 16.88 -11.66 1.29
C THR A 27 15.50 -11.75 0.66
N SER A 28 15.40 -11.82 -0.66
CA SER A 28 14.13 -12.01 -1.36
C SER A 28 13.40 -13.28 -0.91
N LEU A 29 14.11 -14.41 -0.83
CA LEU A 29 13.55 -15.68 -0.36
C LEU A 29 13.08 -15.62 1.10
N LYS A 30 13.84 -14.95 1.99
CA LYS A 30 13.42 -14.71 3.37
C LYS A 30 12.13 -13.91 3.43
N THR A 31 12.03 -12.83 2.67
CA THR A 31 10.82 -11.99 2.59
C THR A 31 9.62 -12.77 2.05
N LEU A 32 9.81 -13.54 0.97
CA LEU A 32 8.75 -14.39 0.40
C LEU A 32 8.25 -15.43 1.40
N ARG A 33 9.14 -16.11 2.12
CA ARG A 33 8.77 -17.05 3.19
C ARG A 33 8.01 -16.36 4.32
N LYS A 34 8.45 -15.17 4.75
CA LYS A 34 7.79 -14.38 5.79
C LYS A 34 6.37 -13.98 5.41
N HIS A 35 6.14 -13.62 4.14
CA HIS A 35 4.85 -13.12 3.66
C HIS A 35 4.00 -14.18 2.94
N LEU A 36 4.45 -15.43 2.92
CA LEU A 36 3.76 -16.57 2.29
C LEU A 36 2.26 -16.69 2.64
N PRO A 37 1.80 -16.54 3.90
CA PRO A 37 0.36 -16.59 4.21
C PRO A 37 -0.44 -15.43 3.58
N PHE A 38 0.17 -14.26 3.38
CA PHE A 38 -0.50 -13.14 2.70
C PHE A 38 -0.50 -13.33 1.19
N ILE A 39 0.55 -13.94 0.64
CA ILE A 39 0.63 -14.28 -0.78
C ILE A 39 -0.48 -15.29 -1.12
N GLU A 40 -0.76 -16.27 -0.25
CA GLU A 40 -1.87 -17.22 -0.43
C GLU A 40 -3.21 -16.53 -0.71
N ASN A 41 -3.52 -15.45 0.03
CA ASN A 41 -4.73 -14.67 -0.19
C ASN A 41 -4.81 -14.12 -1.63
N SER A 42 -3.68 -13.74 -2.23
CA SER A 42 -3.66 -13.27 -3.62
C SER A 42 -3.95 -14.37 -4.64
N PHE A 43 -3.74 -15.64 -4.27
CA PHE A 43 -4.11 -16.78 -5.12
C PHE A 43 -5.60 -17.09 -4.99
N ILE A 44 -6.15 -17.00 -3.77
CA ILE A 44 -7.55 -17.28 -3.46
C ILE A 44 -8.48 -16.21 -4.04
N TYR A 45 -8.21 -14.94 -3.77
CA TYR A 45 -9.12 -13.86 -4.14
C TYR A 45 -8.85 -13.31 -5.56
N PRO A 46 -9.87 -12.78 -6.24
CA PRO A 46 -9.72 -12.15 -7.56
C PRO A 46 -9.27 -10.68 -7.49
N TYR A 47 -8.78 -10.21 -6.34
CA TYR A 47 -8.33 -8.83 -6.18
C TYR A 47 -6.96 -8.64 -6.83
N ASN A 48 -6.81 -7.55 -7.58
CA ASN A 48 -5.54 -7.12 -8.14
C ASN A 48 -5.12 -5.78 -7.54
N ASN A 49 -3.81 -5.54 -7.47
CA ASN A 49 -3.26 -4.28 -6.98
C ASN A 49 -3.30 -3.16 -8.03
N GLY A 50 -3.72 -3.43 -9.27
CA GLY A 50 -3.61 -2.49 -10.39
C GLY A 50 -4.34 -1.16 -10.13
N ARG A 51 -5.50 -1.20 -9.48
CA ARG A 51 -6.23 0.02 -9.09
C ARG A 51 -5.46 0.84 -8.05
N ILE A 52 -4.84 0.19 -7.06
CA ILE A 52 -4.05 0.85 -6.01
C ILE A 52 -2.76 1.43 -6.61
N GLU A 53 -2.08 0.66 -7.46
CA GLU A 53 -0.88 1.08 -8.18
C GLU A 53 -1.15 2.29 -9.08
N GLY A 54 -2.28 2.29 -9.80
CA GLY A 54 -2.72 3.42 -10.63
C GLY A 54 -2.95 4.69 -9.80
N ILE A 55 -3.58 4.57 -8.63
CA ILE A 55 -3.77 5.69 -7.70
C ILE A 55 -2.41 6.19 -7.19
N ASN A 56 -1.53 5.29 -6.74
CA ASN A 56 -0.20 5.65 -6.24
C ASN A 56 0.66 6.34 -7.31
N ASN A 57 0.60 5.87 -8.55
CA ASN A 57 1.31 6.52 -9.66
C ASN A 57 0.76 7.94 -9.91
N LYS A 58 -0.56 8.12 -9.94
CA LYS A 58 -1.16 9.45 -10.12
C LYS A 58 -0.81 10.39 -8.96
N ILE A 59 -0.76 9.90 -7.72
CA ILE A 59 -0.28 10.67 -6.56
C ILE A 59 1.19 11.05 -6.72
N LYS A 60 2.05 10.13 -7.19
CA LYS A 60 3.46 10.44 -7.48
C LYS A 60 3.60 11.52 -8.55
N VAL A 61 2.83 11.46 -9.63
CA VAL A 61 2.79 12.50 -10.66
C VAL A 61 2.32 13.84 -10.07
N LEU A 62 1.27 13.82 -9.23
CA LEU A 62 0.81 15.00 -8.52
C LEU A 62 1.90 15.57 -7.61
N ASN A 63 2.61 14.75 -6.85
CA ASN A 63 3.77 15.15 -6.03
C ASN A 63 4.84 15.87 -6.88
N CYS A 64 5.19 15.34 -8.06
CA CYS A 64 6.17 15.95 -8.95
C CYS A 64 5.72 17.33 -9.48
N VAL A 65 4.43 17.55 -9.69
CA VAL A 65 3.91 18.89 -10.06
C VAL A 65 3.69 19.78 -8.83
N ALA A 66 3.59 19.15 -7.65
CA ALA A 66 3.25 19.76 -6.37
C ALA A 66 4.46 20.27 -5.57
N TYR A 67 5.69 20.24 -6.09
CA TYR A 67 6.83 20.90 -5.42
C TYR A 67 6.57 22.36 -5.03
N ARG A 68 5.56 23.01 -5.62
CA ARG A 68 5.09 24.35 -5.26
C ARG A 68 4.12 24.42 -4.07
N TYR A 69 3.65 23.30 -3.50
CA TYR A 69 2.81 23.33 -2.31
C TYR A 69 3.66 23.38 -1.04
N ARG A 70 3.75 24.57 -0.44
CA ARG A 70 4.37 24.78 0.88
C ARG A 70 3.56 24.16 2.03
N ASN A 71 2.27 23.88 1.81
CA ASN A 71 1.34 23.39 2.83
C ASN A 71 0.75 22.02 2.43
N PHE A 72 0.96 21.01 3.27
CA PHE A 72 0.43 19.66 3.08
C PHE A 72 -1.09 19.61 2.94
N GLN A 73 -1.84 20.48 3.63
CA GLN A 73 -3.29 20.50 3.51
C GLN A 73 -3.76 20.93 2.12
N ASN A 74 -3.03 21.83 1.46
CA ASN A 74 -3.34 22.21 0.09
C ASN A 74 -3.01 21.07 -0.88
N TYR A 75 -1.93 20.33 -0.61
CA TYR A 75 -1.60 19.12 -1.37
C TYR A 75 -2.67 18.02 -1.20
N LYS A 76 -3.12 17.75 0.04
CA LYS A 76 -4.19 16.81 0.34
C LYS A 76 -5.50 17.20 -0.33
N LYS A 77 -5.89 18.49 -0.28
CA LYS A 77 -7.08 19.01 -0.99
C LYS A 77 -6.99 18.76 -2.50
N ARG A 78 -5.82 18.98 -3.11
CA ARG A 78 -5.59 18.69 -4.54
C ARG A 78 -5.75 17.21 -4.87
N ILE A 79 -5.20 16.31 -4.05
CA ILE A 79 -5.40 14.87 -4.23
C ILE A 79 -6.89 14.51 -4.17
N ILE A 80 -7.60 14.97 -3.13
CA ILE A 80 -9.04 14.69 -2.95
C ILE A 80 -9.85 15.18 -4.16
N LEU A 81 -9.57 16.41 -4.63
CA LEU A 81 -10.21 16.98 -5.82
C LEU A 81 -9.90 16.17 -7.08
N HIS A 82 -8.64 15.79 -7.30
CA HIS A 82 -8.19 15.06 -8.49
C HIS A 82 -8.87 13.70 -8.63
N PHE A 83 -9.06 12.99 -7.52
CA PHE A 83 -9.73 11.70 -7.49
C PHE A 83 -11.25 11.81 -7.27
N LYS A 84 -11.82 13.03 -7.22
CA LYS A 84 -13.23 13.29 -6.92
C LYS A 84 -13.72 12.55 -5.67
N LEU A 85 -12.84 12.43 -4.67
CA LEU A 85 -13.15 11.75 -3.43
C LEU A 85 -13.98 12.68 -2.54
N LYS A 86 -14.89 12.11 -1.76
CA LYS A 86 -15.55 12.88 -0.70
C LYS A 86 -14.51 13.20 0.37
N PRO A 87 -14.37 14.48 0.79
CA PRO A 87 -13.51 14.78 1.92
C PRO A 87 -13.98 13.94 3.11
N PRO A 88 -13.05 13.37 3.91
CA PRO A 88 -13.45 12.67 5.12
C PRO A 88 -14.28 13.64 5.97
N LYS A 89 -15.43 13.18 6.50
CA LYS A 89 -16.20 13.96 7.47
C LYS A 89 -15.32 14.13 8.70
N TRP A 90 -14.58 15.22 8.76
CA TRP A 90 -13.76 15.56 9.90
C TRP A 90 -14.72 16.08 10.97
N GLY A 91 -15.12 15.21 11.90
CA GLY A 91 -15.73 15.64 13.13
C GLY A 91 -14.68 16.39 13.93
N PHE A 92 -14.63 17.71 13.80
CA PHE A 92 -14.15 18.55 14.89
C PHE A 92 -15.10 18.26 16.05
N LYS A 93 -14.72 17.35 16.96
CA LYS A 93 -15.22 17.47 18.33
C LYS A 93 -14.57 18.75 18.84
N GLU A 94 -15.27 19.86 18.73
CA GLU A 94 -15.00 21.05 19.53
C GLU A 94 -15.06 20.60 20.99
N LYS A 95 -13.90 20.26 21.56
CA LYS A 95 -13.75 20.14 22.99
C LYS A 95 -13.24 21.48 23.49
N GLN A 96 -14.15 22.14 24.22
CA GLN A 96 -13.95 23.23 25.18
C GLN A 96 -13.86 24.66 24.64
N ALA A 97 -15.06 25.25 24.46
CA ALA A 97 -15.31 26.68 24.66
C ALA A 97 -16.39 26.90 25.76
N HIS A 98 -16.33 26.10 26.84
CA HIS A 98 -17.23 26.22 28.01
C HIS A 98 -16.49 26.50 29.33
N LEU A 99 -15.29 27.11 29.29
CA LEU A 99 -14.53 27.49 30.49
C LEU A 99 -14.32 29.01 30.63
N ILE A 100 -15.23 29.84 30.12
CA ILE A 100 -15.25 31.30 30.40
C ILE A 100 -16.66 31.75 30.85
N ALA A 101 -17.36 30.91 31.61
CA ALA A 101 -18.61 31.29 32.27
C ALA A 101 -18.73 30.58 33.62
N ALA A 102 -17.85 30.94 34.55
CA ALA A 102 -18.00 30.79 35.99
C ALA A 102 -17.10 31.82 36.67
#